data_AF-A0A5N5TIM6-F1
#
_entry.id   AF-A0A5N5TIM6-F1
#
_cell.length_a   1.000
_cell.length_b   1.000
_cell.length_c   1.000
_cell.angle_alpha   90.00
_cell.angle_beta   90.00
_cell.angle_gamma   90.00
#
_symmetry.space_group_name_H-M   'P 1'
#
loop_
_entity.id
_entity.type
_entity.pdbx_description
1 polymer ?
#
loop_
_entity_poly.entity_id
_entity_poly.type
_entity_poly.pdbx_seq_one_letter_code
_entity_poly.pdbx_strand_id
1 'polypeptide(L)'
;MSSISTKEKLLSLLDDVELITRELLENSVAPKPQRLSSNEQTQLVQLLLTKDEELKETMKVAGEQAVVAGIMESVQAEVDKHEMMIVQLEKQLYEAAHTLSVALYQARQKLDSISRANKRPVNSEELIKYAHRISSTYSVAAPTNWQQGDPRRPYPTDHEMRAGFLGQNSQFLHSQSHLSDSLSRGHHSGIGGTFSWQPSGDLAVHVGSHSSVVEKKEQEDVEVMSTDSSSSSSSDSQ
;
A
#
# COMPACT_ATOMS: atom_id res chain seq x y z
N MET A 1 -5.07 -54.55 13.74
CA MET A 1 -4.86 -55.25 12.47
C MET A 1 -4.96 -54.21 11.38
N SER A 2 -3.85 -53.87 10.73
CA SER A 2 -3.87 -52.88 9.65
C SER A 2 -4.69 -53.46 8.51
N SER A 3 -5.85 -52.87 8.24
CA SER A 3 -6.70 -53.28 7.13
C SER A 3 -5.95 -53.00 5.83
N ILE A 4 -5.58 -54.07 5.12
CA ILE A 4 -4.96 -54.01 3.79
C ILE A 4 -5.83 -53.16 2.86
N SER A 5 -5.19 -52.31 2.05
CA SER A 5 -5.88 -51.47 1.08
C SER A 5 -6.66 -52.31 0.06
N THR A 6 -7.82 -51.84 -0.40
CA THR A 6 -8.58 -52.52 -1.47
C THR A 6 -7.70 -52.79 -2.70
N LYS A 7 -6.77 -51.88 -3.01
CA LYS A 7 -5.79 -52.05 -4.08
C LYS A 7 -4.86 -53.23 -3.84
N GLU A 8 -4.28 -53.31 -2.65
CA GLU A 8 -3.34 -54.37 -2.26
C GLU A 8 -4.06 -55.73 -2.21
N LYS A 9 -5.32 -55.75 -1.74
CA LYS A 9 -6.16 -56.95 -1.74
C LYS A 9 -6.49 -57.44 -3.14
N LEU A 10 -6.78 -56.54 -4.08
CA LEU A 10 -7.02 -56.89 -5.49
C LEU A 10 -5.76 -57.47 -6.14
N LEU A 11 -4.59 -56.88 -5.87
CA LEU A 11 -3.32 -57.37 -6.40
C LEU A 11 -2.98 -58.77 -5.86
N SER A 12 -3.13 -59.00 -4.55
CA SER A 12 -2.89 -60.32 -3.98
C SER A 12 -3.84 -61.38 -4.51
N LEU A 13 -5.12 -61.04 -4.72
CA LEU A 13 -6.10 -61.97 -5.31
C LEU A 13 -5.77 -62.28 -6.79
N LEU A 14 -5.25 -61.31 -7.54
CA LEU A 14 -4.79 -61.53 -8.90
C LEU A 14 -3.59 -62.49 -8.94
N ASP A 15 -2.61 -62.28 -8.06
CA ASP A 15 -1.43 -63.15 -7.94
C ASP A 15 -1.82 -64.58 -7.52
N ASP A 16 -2.76 -64.72 -6.57
CA ASP A 16 -3.32 -66.02 -6.16
C ASP A 16 -3.99 -66.75 -7.33
N VAL A 17 -4.82 -66.05 -8.11
CA VAL A 17 -5.50 -66.61 -9.30
C VAL A 17 -4.48 -66.99 -10.38
N GLU A 18 -3.44 -66.18 -10.60
CA GLU A 18 -2.35 -66.49 -11.54
C GLU A 18 -1.61 -67.76 -11.10
N LEU A 19 -1.26 -67.88 -9.82
CA LEU A 19 -0.55 -69.04 -9.30
C LEU A 19 -1.38 -70.32 -9.46
N ILE A 20 -2.66 -70.29 -9.05
CA ILE A 20 -3.56 -71.43 -9.15
C ILE A 20 -3.76 -71.84 -10.62
N THR A 21 -3.93 -70.89 -11.53
CA THR A 21 -4.10 -71.19 -12.96
C THR A 21 -2.82 -71.76 -13.60
N ARG A 22 -1.63 -71.30 -13.19
CA ARG A 22 -0.34 -71.89 -13.60
C ARG A 22 -0.23 -73.35 -13.15
N GLU A 23 -0.51 -73.64 -11.88
CA GLU A 23 -0.48 -75.02 -11.35
C GLU A 23 -1.47 -75.94 -12.08
N LEU A 24 -2.65 -75.43 -12.42
CA LEU A 24 -3.69 -76.18 -13.14
C LEU A 24 -3.27 -76.51 -14.59
N LEU A 25 -2.61 -75.57 -15.25
CA LEU A 25 -2.04 -75.76 -16.60
C LEU A 25 -0.83 -76.71 -16.58
N GLU A 26 0.09 -76.54 -15.65
CA GLU A 26 1.28 -77.41 -15.51
C GLU A 26 0.88 -78.86 -15.26
N ASN A 27 -0.11 -79.09 -14.39
CA ASN A 27 -0.66 -80.41 -14.13
C ASN A 27 -1.40 -81.01 -15.36
N SER A 28 -2.03 -80.17 -16.19
CA SER A 28 -2.69 -80.63 -17.42
C SER A 28 -1.69 -81.15 -18.46
N VAL A 29 -0.50 -80.53 -18.53
CA VAL A 29 0.59 -80.89 -19.45
C VAL A 29 1.50 -81.99 -18.86
N ALA A 30 1.47 -82.21 -17.54
CA ALA A 30 2.30 -83.19 -16.86
C ALA A 30 2.08 -84.65 -17.35
N PRO A 31 3.14 -85.47 -17.40
CA PRO A 31 3.05 -86.89 -17.75
C PRO A 31 2.21 -87.66 -16.71
N LYS A 32 1.48 -88.69 -17.14
CA LYS A 32 0.54 -89.48 -16.32
C LYS A 32 0.99 -89.85 -14.89
N PRO A 33 2.26 -90.28 -14.63
CA PRO A 33 2.70 -90.62 -13.27
C PRO A 33 2.89 -89.40 -12.35
N GLN A 34 2.88 -88.18 -12.88
CA GLN A 34 3.18 -86.93 -12.19
C GLN A 34 1.98 -85.98 -12.15
N ARG A 35 0.81 -86.43 -12.64
CA ARG A 35 -0.44 -85.68 -12.55
C ARG A 35 -1.00 -85.75 -11.14
N LEU A 36 -1.57 -84.64 -10.67
CA LEU A 36 -2.31 -84.63 -9.40
C LEU A 36 -3.46 -85.64 -9.47
N SER A 37 -3.84 -86.17 -8.32
CA SER A 37 -5.01 -87.03 -8.20
C SER A 37 -6.28 -86.28 -8.60
N SER A 38 -7.31 -87.04 -9.02
CA SER A 38 -8.62 -86.45 -9.36
C SER A 38 -9.22 -85.62 -8.22
N ASN A 39 -8.89 -85.93 -6.97
CA ASN A 39 -9.40 -85.22 -5.80
C ASN A 39 -8.67 -83.88 -5.59
N GLU A 40 -7.34 -83.87 -5.74
CA GLU A 40 -6.51 -82.66 -5.69
C GLU A 40 -6.84 -81.69 -6.84
N GLN A 41 -7.10 -82.21 -8.05
CA GLN A 41 -7.59 -81.39 -9.17
C GLN A 41 -8.93 -80.73 -8.84
N THR A 42 -9.85 -81.48 -8.20
CA THR A 42 -11.16 -80.95 -7.82
C THR A 42 -11.04 -79.85 -6.76
N GLN A 43 -10.14 -80.01 -5.79
CA GLN A 43 -9.85 -79.02 -4.76
C GLN A 43 -9.22 -77.74 -5.34
N LEU A 44 -8.30 -77.88 -6.30
CA LEU A 44 -7.66 -76.75 -6.97
C LEU A 44 -8.67 -75.92 -7.78
N VAL A 45 -9.60 -76.58 -8.48
CA VAL A 45 -10.71 -75.93 -9.20
C VAL A 45 -11.67 -75.23 -8.24
N GLN A 46 -12.02 -75.86 -7.11
CA GLN A 46 -12.84 -75.24 -6.07
C GLN A 46 -12.19 -73.98 -5.52
N LEU A 47 -10.89 -74.04 -5.20
CA LEU A 47 -10.13 -72.90 -4.71
C LEU A 47 -10.10 -71.75 -5.71
N LEU A 48 -9.94 -72.06 -7.02
CA LEU A 48 -9.99 -71.06 -8.08
C LEU A 48 -11.36 -70.36 -8.14
N LEU A 49 -12.46 -71.11 -8.02
CA LEU A 49 -13.81 -70.54 -8.01
C LEU A 49 -14.04 -69.65 -6.79
N THR A 50 -13.57 -70.06 -5.61
CA THR A 50 -13.63 -69.22 -4.40
C THR A 50 -12.84 -67.92 -4.58
N LYS A 51 -11.64 -67.99 -5.15
CA LYS A 51 -10.80 -66.80 -5.41
C LYS A 51 -11.38 -65.87 -6.47
N ASP A 52 -12.02 -66.41 -7.50
CA ASP A 52 -12.76 -65.64 -8.51
C ASP A 52 -13.97 -64.91 -7.89
N GLU A 53 -14.69 -65.56 -6.97
CA GLU A 53 -15.79 -64.92 -6.23
C GLU A 53 -15.29 -63.81 -5.30
N GLU A 54 -14.22 -64.06 -4.53
CA GLU A 54 -13.56 -63.05 -3.68
C GLU A 54 -13.05 -61.84 -4.49
N LEU A 55 -12.52 -62.08 -5.69
CA LEU A 55 -12.05 -61.04 -6.61
C LEU A 55 -13.20 -60.17 -7.13
N LYS A 56 -14.31 -60.81 -7.57
CA LYS A 56 -15.51 -60.11 -8.03
C LYS A 56 -16.14 -59.24 -6.93
N GLU A 57 -16.22 -59.75 -5.71
CA GLU A 57 -16.73 -58.99 -4.58
C GLU A 57 -15.83 -57.80 -4.27
N THR A 58 -14.50 -58.01 -4.24
CA THR A 58 -13.55 -56.92 -3.98
C THR A 58 -13.56 -55.87 -5.10
N MET A 59 -13.77 -56.26 -6.36
CA MET A 59 -13.96 -55.33 -7.48
C MET A 59 -15.23 -54.48 -7.32
N LYS A 60 -16.32 -55.05 -6.82
CA LYS A 60 -17.55 -54.29 -6.55
C LYS A 60 -17.30 -53.20 -5.50
N VAL A 61 -16.61 -53.54 -4.41
CA VAL A 61 -16.23 -52.57 -3.37
C VAL A 61 -15.34 -51.46 -3.94
N ALA A 62 -14.38 -51.79 -4.81
CA ALA A 62 -13.56 -50.79 -5.48
C ALA A 62 -14.38 -49.83 -6.35
N GLY A 63 -15.42 -50.34 -7.04
CA GLY A 63 -16.35 -49.51 -7.81
C GLY A 63 -17.15 -48.55 -6.92
N GLU A 64 -17.66 -49.02 -5.78
CA GLU A 64 -18.34 -48.17 -4.80
C GLU A 64 -17.41 -47.09 -4.22
N GLN A 65 -16.16 -47.46 -3.91
CA GLN A 65 -15.13 -46.51 -3.46
C GLN A 65 -14.81 -45.44 -4.51
N ALA A 66 -14.80 -45.78 -5.80
CA ALA A 66 -14.58 -44.81 -6.87
C ALA A 66 -15.71 -43.77 -6.96
N VAL A 67 -16.96 -44.19 -6.77
CA VAL A 67 -18.11 -43.27 -6.73
C VAL A 67 -17.99 -42.32 -5.53
N VAL A 68 -17.67 -42.86 -4.36
CA VAL A 68 -17.47 -42.04 -3.14
C VAL A 68 -16.31 -41.07 -3.32
N ALA A 69 -15.21 -41.49 -3.93
CA ALA A 69 -14.07 -40.62 -4.21
C ALA A 69 -14.46 -39.45 -5.13
N GLY A 70 -15.28 -39.68 -6.16
CA GLY A 70 -15.78 -38.61 -7.03
C GLY A 70 -16.68 -37.61 -6.29
N ILE A 71 -17.53 -38.08 -5.38
CA ILE A 71 -18.33 -37.20 -4.52
C ILE A 71 -17.42 -36.40 -3.59
N MET A 72 -16.41 -37.03 -3.00
CA MET A 72 -15.46 -36.39 -2.10
C MET A 72 -14.66 -35.30 -2.83
N GLU A 73 -14.23 -35.53 -4.06
CA GLU A 73 -13.57 -34.53 -4.90
C GLU A 73 -14.50 -33.34 -5.22
N SER A 74 -15.77 -33.61 -5.54
CA SER A 74 -16.76 -32.54 -5.77
C SER A 74 -16.98 -31.68 -4.52
N VAL A 75 -17.09 -32.31 -3.35
CA VAL A 75 -17.27 -31.61 -2.07
C VAL A 75 -16.00 -30.81 -1.73
N GLN A 76 -14.83 -31.39 -1.94
CA GLN A 76 -13.55 -30.71 -1.71
C GLN A 76 -13.44 -29.45 -2.60
N ALA A 77 -13.79 -29.54 -3.88
CA ALA A 77 -13.78 -28.39 -4.78
C ALA A 77 -14.76 -27.28 -4.33
N GLU A 78 -15.92 -27.65 -3.78
CA GLU A 78 -16.88 -26.69 -3.22
C GLU A 78 -16.35 -26.04 -1.94
N VAL A 79 -15.68 -26.80 -1.07
CA VAL A 79 -15.01 -26.26 0.14
C VAL A 79 -13.92 -25.27 -0.26
N ASP A 80 -13.06 -25.61 -1.22
CA ASP A 80 -11.96 -24.74 -1.67
C ASP A 80 -12.51 -23.43 -2.28
N LYS A 81 -13.64 -23.51 -3.00
CA LYS A 81 -14.34 -22.33 -3.52
C LYS A 81 -14.86 -21.43 -2.39
N HIS A 82 -15.47 -22.02 -1.36
CA HIS A 82 -15.97 -21.26 -0.21
C HIS A 82 -14.83 -20.62 0.58
N GLU A 83 -13.72 -21.33 0.78
CA GLU A 83 -12.53 -20.81 1.44
C GLU A 83 -12.01 -19.55 0.71
N MET A 84 -11.92 -19.62 -0.62
CA MET A 84 -11.50 -18.47 -1.43
C MET A 84 -12.46 -17.28 -1.29
N MET A 85 -13.77 -17.52 -1.23
CA MET A 85 -14.77 -16.46 -1.02
C MET A 85 -14.66 -15.84 0.38
N ILE A 86 -14.41 -16.65 1.41
CA ILE A 86 -14.22 -16.16 2.79
C ILE A 86 -13.01 -15.25 2.87
N VAL A 87 -11.86 -15.67 2.32
CA VAL A 87 -10.63 -14.86 2.29
C VAL A 87 -10.85 -13.55 1.54
N GLN A 88 -11.58 -13.59 0.43
CA GLN A 88 -11.89 -12.37 -0.33
C GLN A 88 -12.81 -11.43 0.45
N LEU A 89 -13.82 -11.96 1.15
CA LEU A 89 -14.71 -11.16 1.99
C LEU A 89 -13.96 -10.55 3.18
N GLU A 90 -13.06 -11.31 3.82
CA GLU A 90 -12.21 -10.81 4.90
C GLU A 90 -11.38 -9.62 4.43
N LYS A 91 -10.74 -9.73 3.27
CA LYS A 91 -9.95 -8.65 2.67
C LYS A 91 -10.80 -7.40 2.44
N GLN A 92 -12.00 -7.56 1.86
CA GLN A 92 -12.92 -6.43 1.62
C GLN A 92 -13.37 -5.78 2.92
N LEU A 93 -13.66 -6.56 3.95
CA LEU A 93 -14.03 -6.04 5.27
C LEU A 93 -12.88 -5.28 5.92
N TYR A 94 -11.65 -5.77 5.80
CA TYR A 94 -10.47 -5.08 6.31
C TYR A 94 -10.25 -3.73 5.60
N GLU A 95 -10.34 -3.71 4.27
CA GLU A 95 -10.22 -2.49 3.47
C GLU A 95 -11.31 -1.46 3.79
N ALA A 96 -12.56 -1.92 3.95
CA ALA A 96 -13.68 -1.07 4.34
C ALA A 96 -13.48 -0.50 5.76
N ALA A 97 -13.07 -1.33 6.72
CA ALA A 97 -12.81 -0.91 8.09
C ALA A 97 -11.67 0.12 8.15
N HIS A 98 -10.59 -0.12 7.40
CA HIS A 98 -9.47 0.82 7.31
C HIS A 98 -9.91 2.18 6.73
N THR A 99 -10.63 2.16 5.61
CA THR A 99 -11.15 3.37 4.96
C THR A 99 -12.06 4.16 5.90
N LEU A 100 -12.94 3.47 6.62
CA LEU A 100 -13.83 4.09 7.61
C LEU A 100 -13.03 4.72 8.75
N SER A 101 -12.01 4.02 9.28
CA SER A 101 -11.15 4.55 10.34
C SER A 101 -10.46 5.84 9.93
N VAL A 102 -9.89 5.89 8.72
CA VAL A 102 -9.24 7.09 8.17
C VAL A 102 -10.26 8.22 7.99
N ALA A 103 -11.43 7.92 7.40
CA ALA A 103 -12.48 8.92 7.20
C ALA A 103 -12.98 9.49 8.54
N LEU A 104 -13.11 8.66 9.57
CA LEU A 104 -13.55 9.08 10.91
C LEU A 104 -12.51 9.97 11.58
N TYR A 105 -11.23 9.62 11.47
CA TYR A 105 -10.13 10.46 11.95
C TYR A 105 -10.14 11.84 11.27
N GLN A 106 -10.21 11.87 9.93
CA GLN A 106 -10.28 13.12 9.17
C GLN A 106 -11.54 13.94 9.52
N ALA A 107 -12.69 13.29 9.72
CA ALA A 107 -13.92 13.95 10.12
C ALA A 107 -13.80 14.60 11.50
N ARG A 108 -13.16 13.93 12.47
CA ARG A 108 -12.87 14.50 13.80
C ARG A 108 -11.96 15.73 13.70
N GLN A 109 -10.88 15.63 12.93
CA GLN A 109 -9.97 16.75 12.71
C GLN A 109 -10.68 17.96 12.06
N LYS A 110 -11.58 17.70 11.11
CA LYS A 110 -12.44 18.74 10.49
C LYS A 110 -13.39 19.37 11.51
N LEU A 111 -14.03 18.58 12.37
CA LEU A 111 -14.89 19.10 13.45
C LEU A 111 -14.09 19.98 14.42
N ASP A 112 -12.87 19.60 14.77
CA ASP A 112 -12.00 20.42 15.61
C ASP A 112 -11.61 21.73 14.92
N SER A 113 -11.33 21.70 13.61
CA SER A 113 -11.11 22.92 12.81
C SER A 113 -12.34 23.84 12.79
N ILE A 114 -13.52 23.28 12.56
CA ILE A 114 -14.80 24.02 12.58
C ILE A 114 -15.04 24.62 13.96
N SER A 115 -14.83 23.86 15.03
CA SER A 115 -15.00 24.37 16.40
C SER A 115 -14.05 25.52 16.72
N ARG A 116 -12.80 25.47 16.23
CA ARG A 116 -11.83 26.57 16.35
C ARG A 116 -12.26 27.79 15.55
N ALA A 117 -12.74 27.61 14.32
CA ALA A 117 -13.25 28.70 13.48
C ALA A 117 -14.49 29.37 14.11
N ASN A 118 -15.42 28.59 14.65
CA ASN A 118 -16.63 29.10 15.31
C ASN A 118 -16.33 29.91 16.57
N LYS A 119 -15.20 29.67 17.26
CA LYS A 119 -14.78 30.49 18.42
C LYS A 119 -14.36 31.91 18.02
N ARG A 120 -13.93 32.12 16.77
CA ARG A 120 -13.48 33.41 16.23
C ARG A 120 -14.01 33.59 14.80
N PRO A 121 -15.32 33.84 14.64
CA PRO A 121 -15.90 34.02 13.33
C PRO A 121 -15.33 35.29 12.69
N VAL A 122 -14.88 35.17 11.44
CA VAL A 122 -14.42 36.30 10.63
C VAL A 122 -15.59 36.76 9.78
N ASN A 123 -15.84 38.07 9.72
CA ASN A 123 -16.90 38.62 8.88
C ASN A 123 -16.54 38.40 7.39
N SER A 124 -17.46 37.78 6.64
CA SER A 124 -17.26 37.53 5.21
C SER A 124 -17.05 38.81 4.41
N GLU A 125 -17.67 39.92 4.81
CA GLU A 125 -17.49 41.20 4.13
C GLU A 125 -16.07 41.76 4.31
N GLU A 126 -15.47 41.60 5.49
CA GLU A 126 -14.08 41.98 5.74
C GLU A 126 -13.13 41.08 4.94
N LEU A 127 -13.40 39.77 4.92
CA LEU A 127 -12.60 38.82 4.15
C LEU A 127 -12.59 39.18 2.66
N ILE A 128 -13.75 39.54 2.10
CA ILE A 128 -13.88 39.98 0.70
C ILE A 128 -13.13 41.30 0.46
N LYS A 129 -13.28 42.29 1.35
CA LYS A 129 -12.58 43.58 1.24
C LYS A 129 -11.06 43.40 1.29
N TYR A 130 -10.56 42.59 2.23
CA TYR A 130 -9.14 42.30 2.36
C TYR A 130 -8.60 41.47 1.19
N ALA A 131 -9.35 40.46 0.73
CA ALA A 131 -8.97 39.69 -0.45
C ALA A 131 -8.88 40.59 -1.69
N HIS A 132 -9.88 41.44 -1.93
CA HIS A 132 -9.85 42.41 -3.03
C HIS A 132 -8.66 43.36 -2.91
N ARG A 133 -8.39 43.88 -1.71
CA ARG A 133 -7.23 44.76 -1.47
C ARG A 133 -5.92 44.04 -1.81
N ILE A 134 -5.71 42.84 -1.28
CA ILE A 134 -4.52 42.00 -1.53
C ILE A 134 -4.36 41.70 -3.03
N SER A 135 -5.45 41.36 -3.73
CA SER A 135 -5.45 41.13 -5.18
C SER A 135 -5.13 42.40 -5.97
N SER A 136 -5.69 43.56 -5.57
CA SER A 136 -5.46 44.84 -6.25
C SER A 136 -4.03 45.38 -6.07
N THR A 137 -3.38 45.04 -4.95
CA THR A 137 -2.01 45.47 -4.63
C THR A 137 -0.95 44.42 -4.99
N TYR A 138 -1.31 43.34 -5.70
CA TYR A 138 -0.39 42.28 -6.14
C TYR A 138 0.49 41.71 -5.01
N SER A 139 -0.01 41.66 -3.78
CA SER A 139 0.80 41.41 -2.58
C SER A 139 0.94 39.93 -2.19
N VAL A 140 0.39 39.01 -2.99
CA VAL A 140 0.36 37.57 -2.67
C VAL A 140 1.69 36.89 -3.02
N ALA A 141 2.24 37.19 -4.20
CA ALA A 141 3.51 36.63 -4.67
C ALA A 141 4.06 37.47 -5.84
N ALA A 142 5.39 37.49 -5.99
CA ALA A 142 6.01 38.06 -7.18
C ALA A 142 5.58 37.23 -8.42
N PRO A 143 5.13 37.87 -9.50
CA PRO A 143 4.96 37.19 -10.80
C PRO A 143 6.25 36.46 -11.21
N THR A 144 6.15 35.31 -11.86
CA THR A 144 7.32 34.52 -12.30
C THR A 144 8.27 35.29 -13.22
N ASN A 145 7.78 36.35 -13.86
CA ASN A 145 8.54 37.26 -14.72
C ASN A 145 8.89 38.61 -14.05
N TRP A 146 8.75 38.72 -12.72
CA TRP A 146 9.08 39.94 -12.00
C TRP A 146 10.58 40.23 -12.07
N GLN A 147 10.92 41.44 -12.48
CA GLN A 147 12.29 41.93 -12.63
C GLN A 147 12.45 43.25 -11.88
N GLN A 148 13.69 43.62 -11.55
CA GLN A 148 13.99 44.91 -10.92
C GLN A 148 13.49 46.07 -11.82
N GLY A 149 12.52 46.83 -11.32
CA GLY A 149 11.85 47.90 -12.08
C GLY A 149 10.39 47.58 -12.48
N ASP A 150 9.92 46.34 -12.30
CA ASP A 150 8.50 45.99 -12.51
C ASP A 150 7.62 46.60 -11.39
N PRO A 151 6.60 47.41 -11.74
CA PRO A 151 5.67 48.01 -10.78
C PRO A 151 4.88 47.00 -9.94
N ARG A 152 4.70 45.76 -10.42
CA ARG A 152 3.94 44.68 -9.75
C ARG A 152 4.81 43.95 -8.71
N ARG A 153 5.37 44.69 -7.77
CA ARG A 153 6.22 44.16 -6.69
C ARG A 153 5.39 43.72 -5.49
N PRO A 154 5.69 42.58 -4.86
CA PRO A 154 4.95 42.10 -3.68
C PRO A 154 5.39 42.77 -2.36
N TYR A 155 6.36 43.69 -2.40
CA TYR A 155 6.91 44.37 -1.22
C TYR A 155 7.01 45.89 -1.41
N PRO A 156 7.02 46.68 -0.32
CA PRO A 156 7.17 48.14 -0.38
C PRO A 156 8.54 48.58 -0.94
N THR A 157 8.58 49.64 -1.75
CA THR A 157 9.85 50.25 -2.19
C THR A 157 10.49 51.12 -1.12
N ASP A 158 11.80 51.35 -1.24
CA ASP A 158 12.54 52.33 -0.41
C ASP A 158 11.90 53.72 -0.42
N HIS A 159 11.36 54.17 -1.56
CA HIS A 159 10.66 55.43 -1.64
C HIS A 159 9.36 55.40 -0.82
N GLU A 160 8.53 54.36 -0.95
CA GLU A 160 7.30 54.19 -0.16
C GLU A 160 7.58 54.04 1.34
N MET A 161 8.64 53.32 1.71
CA MET A 161 9.07 53.18 3.10
C MET A 161 9.54 54.51 3.68
N ARG A 162 10.32 55.30 2.91
CA ARG A 162 10.81 56.62 3.32
C ARG A 162 9.71 57.68 3.36
N ALA A 163 8.74 57.59 2.44
CA ALA A 163 7.56 58.44 2.42
C ALA A 163 6.54 58.07 3.52
N GLY A 164 6.62 56.86 4.06
CA GLY A 164 5.78 56.41 5.16
C GLY A 164 6.04 57.14 6.48
N PHE A 165 5.12 56.98 7.43
CA PHE A 165 5.15 57.67 8.72
C PHE A 165 6.47 57.46 9.49
N LEU A 166 7.00 56.23 9.48
CA LEU A 166 8.28 55.91 10.11
C LEU A 166 9.46 56.65 9.45
N GLY A 167 9.47 56.72 8.12
CA GLY A 167 10.47 57.46 7.35
C GLY A 167 10.42 58.96 7.65
N GLN A 168 9.23 59.57 7.60
CA GLN A 168 9.04 60.99 7.88
C GLN A 168 9.40 61.35 9.33
N ASN A 169 8.99 60.56 10.32
CA ASN A 169 9.35 60.82 11.73
C ASN A 169 10.86 60.74 11.97
N SER A 170 11.57 59.82 11.30
CA SER A 170 13.03 59.75 11.38
C SER A 170 13.71 61.02 10.85
N GLN A 171 13.15 61.62 9.80
CA GLN A 171 13.62 62.89 9.22
C GLN A 171 13.26 64.09 10.11
N PHE A 172 12.11 64.06 10.80
CA PHE A 172 11.71 65.08 11.78
C PHE A 172 12.59 65.08 13.05
N LEU A 173 12.99 63.89 13.52
CA LEU A 173 13.95 63.75 14.62
C LEU A 173 15.35 64.22 14.21
N HIS A 174 15.76 63.91 12.97
CA HIS A 174 17.00 64.46 12.41
C HIS A 174 16.91 65.98 12.25
N SER A 175 15.79 66.54 11.75
CA SER A 175 15.64 67.99 11.52
C SER A 175 15.65 68.85 12.78
N GLN A 176 15.16 68.33 13.91
CA GLN A 176 15.34 68.95 15.22
C GLN A 176 16.81 68.99 15.67
N SER A 177 17.63 68.03 15.22
CA SER A 177 19.05 67.96 15.54
C SER A 177 19.86 69.02 14.80
N HIS A 178 19.48 69.35 13.55
CA HIS A 178 20.23 70.27 12.69
C HIS A 178 20.09 71.76 13.09
N LEU A 179 19.06 72.13 13.85
CA LEU A 179 18.94 73.49 14.39
C LEU A 179 19.94 73.75 15.55
N SER A 180 20.55 72.69 16.09
CA SER A 180 21.56 72.79 17.16
C SER A 180 23.01 72.73 16.66
N ASP A 181 23.24 72.39 15.39
CA ASP A 181 24.58 72.08 14.87
C ASP A 181 25.08 73.07 13.78
N SER A 182 24.80 74.36 13.98
CA SER A 182 25.35 75.44 13.13
C SER A 182 26.74 75.93 13.59
N LEU A 183 27.42 75.22 14.51
CA LEU A 183 28.68 75.67 15.12
C LEU A 183 29.85 74.68 15.02
N SER A 184 29.70 73.50 14.41
CA SER A 184 30.82 72.55 14.25
C SER A 184 31.21 72.35 12.79
N ARG A 185 31.88 73.35 12.22
CA ARG A 185 32.61 73.21 10.95
C ARG A 185 33.93 72.49 11.21
N GLY A 186 33.97 71.19 10.93
CA GLY A 186 35.17 70.35 11.07
C GLY A 186 35.15 69.10 10.20
N HIS A 187 35.75 69.22 9.00
CA HIS A 187 36.41 68.21 8.18
C HIS A 187 36.30 66.70 8.56
N HIS A 188 35.59 65.90 7.75
CA HIS A 188 35.87 64.47 7.54
C HIS A 188 35.30 63.98 6.19
N SER A 189 36.20 63.46 5.36
CA SER A 189 35.96 62.78 4.08
C SER A 189 35.27 61.43 4.27
N GLY A 190 34.34 61.02 3.39
CA GLY A 190 33.97 59.60 3.32
C GLY A 190 32.60 59.28 2.71
N ILE A 191 32.64 58.94 1.41
CA ILE A 191 31.95 57.81 0.77
C ILE A 191 30.43 57.69 1.03
N GLY A 192 29.66 58.01 -0.03
CA GLY A 192 28.27 57.59 -0.16
C GLY A 192 28.16 56.07 -0.14
N GLY A 193 27.59 55.54 0.94
CA GLY A 193 27.26 54.12 1.07
C GLY A 193 26.00 53.79 0.29
N THR A 194 26.18 53.29 -0.93
CA THR A 194 25.19 52.46 -1.62
C THR A 194 25.04 51.16 -0.81
N PHE A 195 23.88 50.92 -0.22
CA PHE A 195 23.60 49.65 0.45
C PHE A 195 23.22 48.61 -0.61
N SER A 196 24.21 47.86 -1.09
CA SER A 196 24.05 46.76 -2.03
C SER A 196 24.10 45.45 -1.26
N TRP A 197 22.96 44.74 -1.14
CA TRP A 197 22.94 43.36 -0.67
C TRP A 197 23.59 42.47 -1.73
N GLN A 198 24.88 42.20 -1.61
CA GLN A 198 25.56 41.13 -2.37
C GLN A 198 25.84 39.96 -1.42
N PRO A 199 25.41 38.72 -1.75
CA PRO A 199 25.78 37.54 -1.01
C PRO A 199 27.03 36.94 -1.66
N SER A 200 28.19 37.02 -1.02
CA SER A 200 29.37 36.23 -1.39
C SER A 200 30.37 36.21 -0.24
N GLY A 201 30.66 35.01 0.26
CA GLY A 201 31.71 34.78 1.24
C GLY A 201 31.52 33.45 1.97
N ASP A 202 32.02 32.38 1.35
CA ASP A 202 32.16 31.03 1.90
C ASP A 202 32.60 31.02 3.38
N LEU A 203 31.89 30.25 4.21
CA LEU A 203 32.35 29.86 5.54
C LEU A 203 32.39 28.34 5.65
N ALA A 204 33.63 27.86 5.72
CA ALA A 204 34.04 26.48 5.87
C ALA A 204 33.41 25.79 7.09
N VAL A 205 33.09 24.52 6.89
CA VAL A 205 32.62 23.58 7.92
C VAL A 205 33.73 23.36 8.95
N HIS A 206 33.49 23.72 10.21
CA HIS A 206 34.30 23.28 11.34
C HIS A 206 33.47 22.35 12.24
N VAL A 207 33.87 21.09 12.28
CA VAL A 207 33.39 20.06 13.22
C VAL A 207 33.88 20.41 14.62
N GLY A 208 32.94 20.65 15.53
CA GLY A 208 33.19 20.88 16.96
C GLY A 208 32.09 20.26 17.81
N SER A 209 32.41 19.13 18.44
CA SER A 209 31.60 18.37 19.39
C SER A 209 31.28 19.18 20.64
N HIS A 210 30.00 19.44 20.93
CA HIS A 210 29.50 19.62 22.30
C HIS A 210 28.02 19.21 22.43
N SER A 211 27.78 18.39 23.46
CA SER A 211 26.50 17.88 23.94
C SER A 211 25.66 18.97 24.60
N SER A 212 24.36 19.03 24.26
CA SER A 212 23.28 19.31 25.24
C SER A 212 21.88 19.33 24.60
N VAL A 213 21.01 18.50 25.19
CA VAL A 213 19.55 18.64 25.35
C VAL A 213 18.67 18.50 24.11
N VAL A 214 17.99 17.35 24.09
CA VAL A 214 16.82 17.00 23.27
C VAL A 214 15.64 17.91 23.62
N GLU A 215 15.24 18.76 22.70
CA GLU A 215 13.85 19.25 22.62
C GLU A 215 13.17 18.64 21.41
N LYS A 216 12.16 17.83 21.70
CA LYS A 216 11.32 17.12 20.75
C LYS A 216 10.34 18.13 20.14
N LYS A 217 10.73 18.77 19.04
CA LYS A 217 9.82 19.57 18.21
C LYS A 217 9.28 18.67 17.11
N GLU A 218 7.98 18.39 17.19
CA GLU A 218 7.21 17.65 16.18
C GLU A 218 7.48 18.26 14.80
N GLN A 219 8.16 17.50 13.95
CA GLN A 219 8.23 17.76 12.52
C GLN A 219 6.90 17.34 11.92
N GLU A 220 6.15 18.35 11.49
CA GLU A 220 4.97 18.24 10.66
C GLU A 220 5.39 17.62 9.32
N ASP A 221 5.10 16.33 9.14
CA ASP A 221 5.28 15.62 7.87
C ASP A 221 4.37 16.28 6.84
N VAL A 222 4.98 17.05 5.94
CA VAL A 222 4.31 17.60 4.76
C VAL A 222 4.24 16.46 3.73
N GLU A 223 3.16 15.68 3.76
CA GLU A 223 2.88 14.70 2.72
C GLU A 223 2.61 15.42 1.40
N VAL A 224 3.62 15.37 0.52
CA VAL A 224 3.54 15.73 -0.89
C VAL A 224 2.46 14.89 -1.57
N MET A 225 1.34 15.52 -1.90
CA MET A 225 0.26 14.88 -2.66
C MET A 225 0.74 14.65 -4.10
N SER A 226 1.02 13.40 -4.45
CA SER A 226 1.16 12.98 -5.84
C SER A 226 -0.19 13.11 -6.54
N THR A 227 -0.27 13.98 -7.53
CA THR A 227 -1.41 14.08 -8.46
C THR A 227 -1.31 12.93 -9.47
N ASP A 228 -2.09 11.87 -9.29
CA ASP A 228 -2.28 10.82 -10.27
C ASP A 228 -3.39 11.22 -11.28
N SER A 229 -3.01 12.05 -12.25
CA SER A 229 -3.86 12.34 -13.41
C SER A 229 -3.91 11.12 -14.33
N SER A 230 -4.92 10.26 -14.17
CA SER A 230 -5.29 9.24 -15.17
C SER A 230 -6.42 9.78 -16.06
N SER A 231 -6.06 10.33 -17.22
CA SER A 231 -7.01 10.68 -18.29
C SER A 231 -7.26 9.47 -19.18
N SER A 232 -8.46 8.88 -19.12
CA SER A 232 -8.92 7.91 -20.10
C SER A 232 -9.39 8.64 -21.37
N SER A 233 -8.63 8.49 -22.46
CA SER A 233 -9.01 8.98 -23.79
C SER A 233 -9.87 7.93 -24.48
N SER A 234 -11.19 8.15 -24.54
CA SER A 234 -12.11 7.39 -25.39
C SER A 234 -11.93 7.82 -26.84
N SER A 235 -11.44 6.92 -27.70
CA SER A 235 -11.38 7.14 -29.14
C SER A 235 -12.62 6.55 -29.80
N ASP A 236 -13.45 7.46 -30.31
CA ASP A 236 -14.60 7.24 -31.17
C ASP A 236 -14.15 6.63 -32.51
N SER A 237 -14.93 5.68 -33.04
CA SER A 237 -14.69 5.02 -34.33
C SER A 237 -15.71 5.51 -35.35
N GLN A 238 -15.23 6.09 -36.45
CA GLN A 238 -15.96 6.19 -37.73
C GLN A 238 -15.09 5.62 -38.84
#